data_AF-A0A7C1VZ81-F1
#
_entry.id   AF-A0A7C1VZ81-F1
#
_cell.length_a   1.000
_cell.length_b   1.000
_cell.length_c   1.000
_cell.angle_alpha   90.00
_cell.angle_beta   90.00
_cell.angle_gamma   90.00
#
_symmetry.space_group_name_H-M   'P 1'
#
loop_
_entity.id
_entity.type
_entity.pdbx_description
1 polymer ?
#
loop_
_entity_poly.entity_id
_entity_poly.type
_entity_poly.pdbx_seq_one_letter_code
_entity_poly.pdbx_strand_id
1 'polypeptide(L)'
;METRTRTFGTRGPVNPACNYVVPRTEEIADLGRRIKDGRYIVIFAPRQTGKTTFFRWALDTLDETYLPIQLDFEAYKNISQEEFYACLKEDIRQ
;
A
#
# COMPACT_ATOMS: atom_id res chain seq x y z
N MET A 1 -5.87 -29.86 -10.13
CA MET A 1 -5.64 -28.86 -9.06
C MET A 1 -7.01 -28.47 -8.53
N GLU A 2 -7.24 -28.62 -7.23
CA GLU A 2 -8.54 -28.34 -6.61
C GLU A 2 -8.74 -26.82 -6.53
N THR A 3 -9.73 -26.29 -7.25
CA THR A 3 -10.02 -24.85 -7.26
C THR A 3 -10.71 -24.49 -5.94
N ARG A 4 -9.94 -23.98 -4.98
CA ARG A 4 -10.48 -23.50 -3.71
C ARG A 4 -11.47 -22.37 -3.96
N THR A 5 -12.70 -22.50 -3.47
CA THR A 5 -13.73 -21.45 -3.57
C THR A 5 -13.22 -20.18 -2.92
N ARG A 6 -13.10 -19.10 -3.71
CA ARG A 6 -12.75 -17.78 -3.21
C ARG A 6 -13.95 -17.17 -2.49
N THR A 7 -13.70 -16.28 -1.53
CA THR A 7 -14.76 -15.57 -0.77
C THR A 7 -14.57 -14.06 -0.84
N PHE A 8 -15.64 -13.29 -0.60
CA PHE A 8 -15.50 -11.84 -0.48
C PHE A 8 -14.83 -11.50 0.86
N GLY A 9 -13.70 -10.79 0.80
CA GLY A 9 -13.04 -10.27 2.00
C GLY A 9 -13.88 -9.16 2.62
N THR A 10 -14.19 -9.27 3.90
CA THR A 10 -15.00 -8.28 4.63
C THR A 10 -14.18 -7.38 5.55
N ARG A 11 -12.89 -7.71 5.79
CA ARG A 11 -11.96 -7.00 6.67
C ARG A 11 -10.52 -7.20 6.21
N GLY A 12 -9.66 -6.21 6.49
CA GLY A 12 -8.21 -6.30 6.26
C GLY A 12 -7.78 -6.22 4.78
N PRO A 13 -6.47 -6.38 4.51
CA PRO A 13 -5.95 -6.48 3.15
C PRO A 13 -6.52 -7.70 2.43
N VAL A 14 -6.76 -7.56 1.12
CA VAL A 14 -7.36 -8.62 0.31
C VAL A 14 -6.25 -9.51 -0.24
N ASN A 15 -6.38 -10.83 -0.07
CA ASN A 15 -5.44 -11.81 -0.59
C ASN A 15 -6.01 -12.51 -1.84
N PRO A 16 -5.43 -12.31 -3.03
CA PRO A 16 -5.92 -12.92 -4.28
C PRO A 16 -5.97 -14.45 -4.30
N ALA A 17 -5.19 -15.11 -3.42
CA ALA A 17 -5.19 -16.57 -3.31
C ALA A 17 -6.50 -17.12 -2.72
N CYS A 18 -7.18 -16.35 -1.85
CA CYS A 18 -8.40 -16.79 -1.16
C CYS A 18 -9.60 -15.86 -1.33
N ASN A 19 -9.41 -14.65 -1.87
CA ASN A 19 -10.48 -13.68 -2.04
C ASN A 19 -10.84 -13.40 -3.49
N TYR A 20 -12.11 -13.04 -3.73
CA TYR A 20 -12.51 -12.44 -4.99
C TYR A 20 -11.90 -11.04 -5.11
N VAL A 21 -11.10 -10.85 -6.15
CA VAL A 21 -10.39 -9.61 -6.44
C VAL A 21 -10.56 -9.27 -7.91
N VAL A 22 -10.96 -8.03 -8.19
CA VAL A 22 -10.86 -7.47 -9.54
C VAL A 22 -9.45 -6.87 -9.68
N PRO A 23 -8.61 -7.37 -10.61
CA PRO A 23 -7.28 -6.80 -10.85
C PRO A 23 -7.38 -5.33 -11.26
N ARG A 24 -6.43 -4.51 -10.78
CA ARG A 24 -6.30 -3.09 -11.12
C ARG A 24 -5.03 -2.83 -11.92
N THR A 25 -4.78 -3.68 -12.91
CA THR A 25 -3.48 -3.76 -13.61
C THR A 25 -3.14 -2.46 -14.31
N GLU A 26 -4.12 -1.81 -14.95
CA GLU A 26 -3.92 -0.55 -15.66
C GLU A 26 -3.61 0.60 -14.70
N GLU A 27 -4.35 0.69 -13.59
CA GLU A 27 -4.16 1.73 -12.59
C GLU A 27 -2.83 1.56 -11.84
N ILE A 28 -2.43 0.32 -11.56
CA ILE A 28 -1.11 0.02 -10.98
C ILE A 28 0.00 0.45 -11.93
N ALA A 29 -0.09 0.10 -13.22
CA ALA A 29 0.91 0.48 -14.21
C ALA A 29 1.00 2.01 -14.39
N ASP A 30 -0.14 2.71 -14.37
CA ASP A 30 -0.16 4.17 -14.42
C ASP A 30 0.48 4.80 -13.18
N LEU A 31 0.18 4.28 -11.98
CA LEU A 31 0.82 4.73 -10.74
C LEU A 31 2.34 4.51 -10.78
N GLY A 32 2.79 3.33 -11.20
CA GLY A 32 4.22 3.02 -11.34
C GLY A 32 4.93 3.98 -12.30
N ARG A 33 4.30 4.36 -13.43
CA ARG A 33 4.84 5.37 -14.34
C ARG A 33 4.97 6.74 -13.68
N ARG A 34 3.96 7.18 -12.92
CA ARG A 34 4.00 8.47 -12.21
C ARG A 34 5.07 8.50 -11.12
N ILE A 35 5.33 7.38 -10.45
CA ILE A 35 6.43 7.22 -9.48
C ILE A 35 7.78 7.38 -10.18
N LYS A 36 7.97 6.72 -11.34
CA LYS A 36 9.18 6.85 -12.16
C LYS A 36 9.43 8.28 -12.65
N ASP A 37 8.37 9.02 -12.94
CA ASP A 37 8.41 10.44 -13.29
C ASP A 37 8.68 11.38 -12.08
N GLY A 38 8.79 10.85 -10.85
CA GLY A 38 9.01 11.65 -9.64
C GLY A 38 7.82 12.53 -9.24
N ARG A 39 6.59 12.16 -9.64
CA ARG A 39 5.40 12.99 -9.40
C ARG A 39 4.88 12.83 -7.97
N TYR A 40 4.38 13.93 -7.42
CA TYR A 40 3.53 13.90 -6.23
C TYR A 40 2.13 13.38 -6.60
N ILE A 41 1.67 12.33 -5.91
CA ILE A 41 0.43 11.62 -6.24
C ILE A 41 -0.52 11.70 -5.04
N VAL A 42 -1.76 12.12 -5.29
CA VAL A 42 -2.84 12.12 -4.29
C VAL A 42 -3.92 11.14 -4.71
N ILE A 43 -4.31 10.24 -3.81
CA ILE A 43 -5.44 9.33 -4.01
C ILE A 43 -6.62 9.79 -3.17
N PHE A 44 -7.59 10.43 -3.81
CA PHE A 44 -8.88 10.73 -3.21
C PHE A 44 -9.83 9.53 -3.36
N ALA A 45 -10.03 8.76 -2.29
CA ALA A 45 -11.09 7.76 -2.25
C ALA A 45 -11.68 7.59 -0.83
N PRO A 46 -12.97 7.25 -0.70
CA PRO A 46 -13.62 7.00 0.59
C PRO A 46 -12.91 5.95 1.45
N ARG A 47 -13.16 5.95 2.78
CA ARG A 47 -12.61 4.92 3.68
C ARG A 47 -13.00 3.50 3.20
N GLN A 48 -12.14 2.53 3.46
CA GLN A 48 -12.36 1.10 3.16
C GLN A 48 -12.51 0.71 1.67
N THR A 49 -12.07 1.55 0.74
CA THR A 49 -12.08 1.28 -0.72
C THR A 49 -10.87 0.48 -1.24
N GLY A 50 -10.03 -0.01 -0.34
CA GLY A 50 -8.83 -0.77 -0.70
C GLY A 50 -7.63 0.07 -1.14
N LYS A 51 -7.57 1.36 -0.75
CA LYS A 51 -6.41 2.24 -1.04
C LYS A 51 -5.08 1.64 -0.58
N THR A 52 -5.03 1.11 0.64
CA THR A 52 -3.83 0.50 1.21
C THR A 52 -3.39 -0.73 0.41
N THR A 53 -4.35 -1.56 0.00
CA THR A 53 -4.08 -2.73 -0.86
C THR A 53 -3.55 -2.31 -2.22
N PHE A 54 -4.13 -1.27 -2.82
CA PHE A 54 -3.68 -0.73 -4.10
C PHE A 54 -2.23 -0.20 -4.05
N PHE A 55 -1.88 0.57 -3.02
CA PHE A 55 -0.50 1.04 -2.84
C PHE A 55 0.47 -0.13 -2.69
N ARG A 56 0.15 -1.12 -1.85
CA ARG A 56 1.00 -2.31 -1.70
C ARG A 56 1.27 -3.00 -3.03
N TRP A 57 0.22 -3.30 -3.80
CA TRP A 57 0.39 -3.93 -5.11
C TRP A 57 1.19 -3.08 -6.09
N ALA A 58 1.06 -1.75 -6.04
CA ALA A 58 1.88 -0.89 -6.88
C ALA A 58 3.36 -0.89 -6.46
N LEU A 59 3.64 -0.89 -5.16
CA LEU A 59 4.99 -1.01 -4.63
C LEU A 59 5.63 -2.36 -5.00
N ASP A 60 4.86 -3.45 -5.00
CA ASP A 60 5.31 -4.78 -5.42
C ASP A 60 5.74 -4.82 -6.92
N THR A 61 5.41 -3.78 -7.71
CA THR A 61 5.86 -3.65 -9.11
C THR A 61 7.13 -2.83 -9.30
N LEU A 62 7.61 -2.18 -8.24
CA LEU A 62 8.85 -1.43 -8.26
C LEU A 62 10.05 -2.37 -8.14
N ASP A 63 11.16 -2.00 -8.77
CA ASP A 63 12.42 -2.73 -8.66
C ASP A 63 13.23 -2.29 -7.42
N GLU A 64 14.37 -2.93 -7.21
CA GLU A 64 15.27 -2.71 -6.05
C GLU A 64 15.90 -1.31 -6.01
N THR A 65 15.69 -0.46 -7.03
CA THR A 65 16.17 0.93 -6.99
C THR A 65 15.32 1.83 -6.09
N TYR A 66 14.15 1.34 -5.65
CA TYR A 66 13.25 2.06 -4.76
C TYR A 66 13.28 1.50 -3.34
N LEU A 67 13.39 2.39 -2.35
CA LEU A 67 13.17 2.08 -0.94
C LEU A 67 11.81 2.62 -0.49
N PRO A 68 10.75 1.79 -0.43
CA PRO A 68 9.44 2.24 0.00
C PRO A 68 9.41 2.52 1.51
N ILE A 69 9.12 3.77 1.89
CA ILE A 69 8.89 4.15 3.29
C ILE A 69 7.38 4.35 3.49
N GLN A 70 6.76 3.49 4.30
CA GLN A 70 5.34 3.63 4.66
C GLN A 70 5.19 4.47 5.93
N LEU A 71 4.45 5.58 5.84
CA LEU A 71 4.10 6.40 7.00
C LEU A 71 2.59 6.32 7.26
N ASP A 72 2.20 5.93 8.48
CA ASP A 72 0.81 5.95 8.94
C ASP A 72 0.60 7.04 10.01
N PHE A 73 0.18 8.22 9.57
CA PHE A 73 -0.07 9.35 10.47
C PHE A 73 -1.24 9.12 11.44
N GLU A 74 -2.14 8.17 11.18
CA GLU A 74 -3.19 7.81 12.14
C GLU A 74 -2.58 7.09 13.36
N ALA A 75 -1.51 6.30 13.16
CA ALA A 75 -0.77 5.66 14.26
C ALA A 75 0.04 6.68 15.08
N TYR A 76 0.56 7.72 14.44
CA TYR A 76 1.39 8.75 15.08
C TYR A 76 0.61 9.96 15.63
N LYS A 77 -0.73 9.97 15.56
CA LYS A 77 -1.54 11.15 15.91
C LYS A 77 -1.42 11.66 17.35
N ASN A 78 -0.89 10.83 18.26
CA ASN A 78 -0.83 11.10 19.70
C ASN A 78 0.61 11.18 20.25
N ILE A 79 1.63 11.16 19.40
CA ILE A 79 3.04 11.21 19.84
C ILE A 79 3.65 12.57 19.56
N SER A 80 4.68 12.93 20.32
CA SER A 80 5.41 14.17 20.07
C SER A 80 6.21 14.11 18.77
N GLN A 81 6.68 15.27 18.30
CA GLN A 81 7.55 15.35 17.14
C GLN A 81 8.87 14.58 17.37
N GLU A 82 9.44 14.67 18.56
CA GLU A 82 10.66 13.96 18.94
C GLU A 82 10.45 12.44 18.94
N GLU A 83 9.32 11.98 19.49
CA GLU A 83 8.92 10.57 19.48
C GLU A 83 8.72 10.06 18.05
N PHE A 84 8.09 10.86 17.19
CA PHE A 84 7.89 10.52 15.77
C PHE A 84 9.23 10.28 15.06
N TYR A 85 10.18 11.21 15.19
CA TYR A 85 11.49 11.06 14.55
C TYR A 85 12.29 9.89 15.13
N ALA A 86 12.14 9.58 16.42
CA ALA A 86 12.74 8.40 17.02
C ALA A 86 12.18 7.11 16.41
N CYS A 87 10.86 6.98 16.31
CA CYS A 87 10.21 5.81 15.69
C CYS A 87 10.58 5.68 14.21
N LEU A 88 10.47 6.74 13.43
CA LEU A 88 10.79 6.73 12.00
C LEU A 88 12.24 6.29 11.72
N LYS A 89 13.17 6.71 12.56
CA LYS A 89 14.58 6.34 12.43
C LYS A 89 14.79 4.83 12.61
N GLU A 90 14.07 4.21 13.52
CA GLU A 90 14.13 2.77 13.73
C GLU A 90 13.44 2.00 12.60
N ASP A 91 12.31 2.50 12.09
CA ASP A 91 11.59 1.90 10.96
C ASP A 91 12.42 1.89 9.65
N ILE A 92 13.24 2.93 9.42
CA ILE A 92 14.10 3.03 8.22
C ILE A 92 15.37 2.16 8.33
N ARG A 93 15.77 1.77 9.55
CA ARG A 93 17.02 1.00 9.77
C ARG A 93 16.88 -0.51 9.59
N GLN A 94 15.66 -1.02 9.56
CA GLN A 94 15.35 -2.43 9.33
C GLN A 94 15.35 -2.77 7.84
#